data_AF-A0A9E5T7R8-F1
#
_entry.id   AF-A0A9E5T7R8-F1
#
_cell.length_a   1.000
_cell.length_b   1.000
_cell.length_c   1.000
_cell.angle_alpha   90.00
_cell.angle_beta   90.00
_cell.angle_gamma   90.00
#
_symmetry.space_group_name_H-M   'P 1'
#
loop_
_entity.id
_entity.type
_entity.pdbx_description
1 polymer ?
#
loop_
_entity_poly.entity_id
_entity_poly.type
_entity_poly.pdbx_seq_one_letter_code
_entity_poly.pdbx_strand_id
1 'polypeptide(L)' 'DLIIGLTHLQLKTDKQIASLKAEHPKLAFITGGHEHEPQFLAGAEDRAVVMKGASNARLVWQIDVTFDAQGSAQVSG' A
#
# COMPACT_ATOMS: atom_id res chain seq x y z
N ASP A 1 11.48 -7.22 8.48
CA ASP A 1 11.45 -5.87 7.84
C ASP A 1 10.23 -5.71 6.95
N LEU A 2 9.78 -4.46 6.80
CA LEU A 2 8.63 -4.05 5.99
C LEU A 2 9.03 -2.86 5.11
N ILE A 3 8.60 -2.83 3.85
CA ILE A 3 8.72 -1.67 2.97
C ILE A 3 7.32 -1.15 2.67
N ILE A 4 7.14 0.16 2.86
CA ILE A 4 5.92 0.88 2.51
C ILE A 4 6.20 1.92 1.43
N GLY A 5 5.32 2.01 0.45
CA GLY A 5 5.33 3.11 -0.52
C GLY A 5 4.49 4.27 -0.01
N LEU A 6 5.05 5.48 0.01
CA LEU A 6 4.29 6.71 0.19
C LEU A 6 4.45 7.56 -1.06
N THR A 7 3.37 7.76 -1.81
CA THR A 7 3.44 8.36 -3.16
C THR A 7 2.47 9.52 -3.35
N HIS A 8 2.74 10.33 -4.37
CA HIS A 8 1.79 11.29 -4.91
C HIS A 8 1.79 11.19 -6.43
N LEU A 9 1.39 10.02 -6.93
CA LEU A 9 1.41 9.65 -8.35
C LEU A 9 0.01 9.26 -8.79
N GLN A 10 -0.21 9.05 -10.08
CA GLN A 10 -1.44 8.45 -10.54
C GLN A 10 -1.55 6.98 -10.11
N LEU A 11 -2.78 6.49 -9.91
CA LEU A 11 -3.09 5.10 -9.57
C LEU A 11 -2.46 4.11 -10.56
N LYS A 12 -2.35 4.49 -11.84
CA LYS A 12 -1.68 3.69 -12.86
C LYS A 12 -0.20 3.44 -12.50
N THR A 13 0.50 4.46 -12.02
CA THR A 13 1.91 4.33 -11.62
C THR A 13 2.04 3.57 -10.31
N ASP A 14 1.15 3.81 -9.34
CA ASP A 14 1.13 3.02 -8.11
C ASP A 14 0.89 1.52 -8.39
N LYS A 15 0.05 1.18 -9.38
CA LYS A 15 -0.13 -0.21 -9.84
C LYS A 15 1.17 -0.82 -10.38
N GLN A 16 1.98 -0.05 -11.09
CA GLN A 16 3.28 -0.50 -11.60
C GLN A 16 4.32 -0.67 -10.49
N ILE A 17 4.30 0.21 -9.48
CA ILE A 17 5.16 0.06 -8.30
C ILE A 17 4.71 -1.14 -7.48
N ALA A 18 3.39 -1.35 -7.33
CA ALA A 18 2.85 -2.46 -6.56
C ALA A 18 3.26 -3.84 -7.10
N SER A 19 3.43 -3.99 -8.42
CA SER A 19 3.91 -5.24 -9.03
C SER A 19 5.38 -5.54 -8.73
N LEU A 20 6.16 -4.57 -8.24
CA LEU A 20 7.53 -4.83 -7.80
C LEU A 20 7.60 -5.76 -6.59
N LYS A 21 6.47 -6.03 -5.92
CA LYS A 21 6.40 -7.04 -4.84
C LYS A 21 6.85 -8.43 -5.32
N ALA A 22 6.64 -8.78 -6.59
CA ALA A 22 7.13 -10.03 -7.18
C ALA A 22 8.64 -10.23 -6.98
N GLU A 23 9.42 -9.16 -7.09
CA GLU A 23 10.88 -9.16 -6.95
C GLU A 23 11.33 -8.69 -5.55
N HIS A 24 10.47 -7.93 -4.87
CA HIS A 24 10.70 -7.38 -3.55
C HIS A 24 9.55 -7.76 -2.60
N PRO A 25 9.49 -9.01 -2.09
CA PRO A 25 8.36 -9.50 -1.29
C PRO A 25 8.07 -8.72 -0.02
N LYS A 26 9.04 -7.93 0.46
CA LYS A 26 8.91 -7.03 1.62
C LYS A 26 8.10 -5.75 1.32
N LEU A 27 7.82 -5.43 0.05
CA LEU A 27 6.92 -4.34 -0.33
C LEU A 27 5.48 -4.74 -0.02
N ALA A 28 4.96 -4.25 1.12
CA ALA A 28 3.68 -4.70 1.63
C ALA A 28 2.50 -3.92 1.08
N PHE A 29 2.57 -2.59 1.13
CA PHE A 29 1.50 -1.71 0.66
C PHE A 29 2.02 -0.35 0.24
N ILE A 30 1.18 0.35 -0.52
CA ILE A 30 1.40 1.70 -1.01
C ILE A 30 0.23 2.56 -0.55
N THR A 31 0.56 3.68 0.09
CA THR A 31 -0.38 4.75 0.42
C THR A 31 -0.10 5.94 -0.50
N GLY A 32 -1.14 6.45 -1.18
CA GLY A 32 -0.96 7.48 -2.20
C GLY A 32 -2.03 8.57 -2.20
N GLY A 33 -1.76 9.65 -2.94
CA GLY A 33 -2.70 10.73 -3.28
C GLY A 33 -2.81 10.94 -4.79
N HIS A 34 -3.27 12.12 -5.25
CA HIS A 34 -3.46 12.56 -6.65
C HIS A 34 -4.88 12.42 -7.22
N GLU A 35 -5.58 11.29 -7.04
CA GLU A 35 -6.92 11.10 -7.62
C GLU A 35 -8.02 11.93 -6.94
N HIS A 36 -7.71 12.50 -5.77
CA HIS A 36 -8.63 13.25 -4.90
C HIS A 36 -9.83 12.44 -4.38
N GLU A 37 -10.00 11.21 -4.83
CA GLU A 37 -11.02 10.25 -4.42
C GLU A 37 -10.39 8.97 -3.87
N PRO A 38 -11.07 8.27 -2.94
CA PRO A 38 -10.58 7.00 -2.42
C PRO A 38 -10.34 6.00 -3.53
N GLN A 39 -9.18 5.36 -3.51
CA GLN A 39 -8.89 4.23 -4.40
C GLN A 39 -8.41 3.06 -3.56
N PHE A 40 -8.82 1.87 -3.95
CA PHE A 40 -8.38 0.63 -3.34
C PHE A 40 -8.03 -0.38 -4.42
N LEU A 41 -6.85 -0.97 -4.29
CA LEU A 41 -6.44 -2.13 -5.05
C LEU A 41 -6.02 -3.21 -4.05
N ALA A 42 -6.75 -4.32 -4.05
CA ALA A 42 -6.41 -5.48 -3.24
C ALA A 42 -5.01 -6.00 -3.59
N GLY A 43 -4.27 -6.41 -2.57
CA GLY A 43 -3.00 -7.10 -2.74
C GLY A 43 -3.17 -8.49 -3.36
N ALA A 44 -2.07 -9.03 -3.85
CA ALA A 44 -1.94 -10.42 -4.30
C ALA A 44 -0.56 -10.94 -3.86
N GLU A 45 -0.21 -12.19 -4.20
CA GLU A 45 1.12 -12.73 -3.90
C GLU A 45 2.23 -11.89 -4.56
N ASP A 46 2.01 -11.48 -5.81
CA ASP A 46 2.94 -10.72 -6.66
C ASP A 46 2.72 -9.21 -6.64
N ARG A 47 1.73 -8.72 -5.88
CA ARG A 47 1.33 -7.31 -5.89
C ARG A 47 1.02 -6.76 -4.50
N ALA A 48 1.59 -5.60 -4.18
CA ALA A 48 1.28 -4.87 -2.95
C ALA A 48 -0.15 -4.29 -2.96
N VAL A 49 -0.74 -4.11 -1.78
CA VAL A 49 -2.01 -3.37 -1.63
C VAL A 49 -1.78 -1.90 -2.01
N VAL A 50 -2.74 -1.25 -2.69
CA VAL A 50 -2.71 0.21 -2.90
C VAL A 50 -3.94 0.84 -2.28
N MET A 51 -3.73 1.83 -1.41
CA MET A 51 -4.78 2.61 -0.77
C MET A 51 -4.52 4.09 -1.05
N LYS A 52 -5.54 4.81 -1.52
CA LYS A 52 -5.41 6.25 -1.79
C LYS A 52 -6.42 7.03 -0.99
N GLY A 53 -5.96 8.11 -0.37
CA GLY A 53 -6.80 8.98 0.43
C GLY A 53 -7.71 9.85 -0.43
N ALA A 54 -8.86 10.24 0.13
CA ALA A 54 -9.66 11.32 -0.43
C ALA A 54 -8.98 12.68 -0.19
N SER A 55 -9.30 13.66 -1.02
CA SER A 55 -9.02 15.06 -0.73
C SER A 55 -9.78 15.53 0.52
N ASN A 56 -9.23 16.56 1.18
CA ASN A 56 -9.83 17.23 2.35
C ASN A 56 -10.07 16.32 3.57
N ALA A 57 -9.25 15.27 3.75
CA ALA A 57 -9.30 14.36 4.89
C ALA A 57 -10.69 13.71 5.13
N ARG A 58 -11.50 13.58 4.07
CA ARG A 58 -12.85 12.99 4.14
C ARG A 58 -12.84 11.50 4.50
N LEU A 59 -11.71 10.84 4.32
CA LEU A 59 -11.51 9.43 4.61
C LEU A 59 -10.11 9.22 5.19
N VAL A 60 -10.03 8.39 6.22
CA VAL A 60 -8.78 7.95 6.84
C VAL A 60 -8.68 6.44 6.66
N TRP A 61 -7.56 5.98 6.12
CA TRP A 61 -7.21 4.56 6.10
C TRP A 61 -6.49 4.23 7.41
N GLN A 62 -6.99 3.22 8.13
CA GLN A 62 -6.27 2.61 9.22
C GLN A 62 -5.61 1.33 8.70
N ILE A 63 -4.31 1.17 8.98
CA ILE A 63 -3.54 -0.01 8.58
C ILE A 63 -2.79 -0.47 9.83
N ASP A 64 -3.13 -1.65 10.31
CA ASP A 64 -2.48 -2.27 11.44
C ASP A 64 -1.34 -3.16 10.93
N VAL A 65 -0.16 -2.99 11.52
CA VAL A 65 1.03 -3.79 11.22
C VAL A 65 1.49 -4.48 12.49
N THR A 66 1.55 -5.80 12.46
CA THR A 66 2.11 -6.61 13.56
C THR A 66 3.37 -7.30 13.09
N PHE A 67 4.34 -7.44 13.99
CA PHE A 67 5.57 -8.18 13.75
C PHE A 67 5.63 -9.40 14.66
N ASP A 68 5.98 -10.55 14.10
CA ASP A 68 6.27 -11.73 14.89
C ASP A 68 7.66 -11.64 15.55
N ALA A 69 7.98 -12.62 16.40
CA ALA A 69 9.28 -12.69 17.08
C ALA A 69 10.46 -12.88 16.11
N GLN A 70 10.19 -13.26 14.86
CA GLN A 70 11.15 -13.47 13.78
C GLN A 70 11.31 -12.21 12.90
N GLY A 71 10.53 -11.16 13.14
CA GLY A 71 10.58 -9.89 12.40
C GLY A 71 9.80 -9.91 11.07
N SER A 72 8.94 -10.91 10.85
CA SER A 72 8.01 -10.96 9.73
C SER A 72 6.82 -10.04 10.01
N ALA A 73 6.44 -9.22 9.05
CA ALA A 73 5.31 -8.31 9.18
C ALA A 73 4.02 -8.94 8.65
N GLN A 74 2.94 -8.79 9.40
CA GLN A 74 1.57 -8.99 8.92
C GLN A 74 0.87 -7.65 8.84
N VAL A 75 0.08 -7.46 7.79
CA VAL A 75 -0.66 -6.23 7.52
C VAL A 75 -2.14 -6.54 7.45
N SER A 76 -2.95 -5.78 8.19
CA SER A 76 -4.41 -5.87 8.21
C SER A 76 -5.01 -4.47 8.17
N GLY A 77 -6.20 -4.32 7.60
CA GLY A 77 -6.92 -3.06 7.46
C GLY A 77 -8.22 -3.24 6.70
#